data_AF-A0A0R8C7C6-F1
#
_entry.id   AF-A0A0R8C7C6-F1
#
_cell.length_a   1.000
_cell.length_b   1.000
_cell.length_c   1.000
_cell.angle_alpha   90.00
_cell.angle_beta   90.00
_cell.angle_gamma   90.00
#
_symmetry.space_group_name_H-M   'P 1'
#
loop_
_entity.id
_entity.type
_entity.pdbx_description
1 polymer ?
#
loop_
_entity_poly.entity_id
_entity_poly.type
_entity_poly.pdbx_seq_one_letter_code
_entity_poly.pdbx_strand_id
1 'polypeptide(L)'
;MTTLTVGQCLTSFNNEYVVSAVNLADGKISYTILGLNAPTCAPLLETSLRFYQVIDKTLSLDELRARRQVVQSVTDQREARHQAKEDARQLANERASADPENAGLLTTATESNTTKLAAKNIRILLKKHFPGVKFSVRMRDYNALYVSWTDGPTKEAVEAITDKFEEGSVNSMEDIYEYNITGFHRVYGGVKYLFCSRDLTDALIAESIDLLRKEYGETTIPADVTLEAYKSGALAGRGHDCFTWGLAAQIRINAGKVDKSSR
;
A
#
# COMPACT_ATOMS: atom_id res chain seq x y z
N MET A 1 -23.74 -47.71 17.52
CA MET A 1 -22.79 -46.61 17.27
C MET A 1 -21.70 -47.16 16.37
N THR A 2 -21.59 -46.65 15.14
CA THR A 2 -20.57 -47.11 14.18
C THR A 2 -19.25 -46.46 14.56
N THR A 3 -18.41 -47.19 15.29
CA THR A 3 -17.05 -46.74 15.57
C THR A 3 -16.20 -46.93 14.32
N LEU A 4 -15.48 -45.89 13.93
CA LEU A 4 -14.57 -46.00 12.79
C LEU A 4 -13.24 -46.62 13.21
N THR A 5 -12.65 -47.41 12.33
CA THR A 5 -11.34 -48.01 12.52
C THR A 5 -10.27 -47.31 11.68
N VAL A 6 -9.03 -47.39 12.14
CA VAL A 6 -7.88 -46.85 11.40
C VAL A 6 -7.80 -47.53 10.03
N GLY A 7 -7.60 -46.71 8.98
CA GLY A 7 -7.57 -47.16 7.58
C GLY A 7 -8.93 -47.11 6.88
N GLN A 8 -10.06 -46.95 7.59
CA GLN A 8 -11.36 -46.76 6.93
C GLN A 8 -11.43 -45.41 6.21
N CYS A 9 -11.98 -45.42 4.99
CA CYS A 9 -12.17 -44.21 4.23
C CYS A 9 -13.58 -43.65 4.40
N LEU A 10 -13.64 -42.32 4.34
CA LEU A 10 -14.85 -41.52 4.45
C LEU A 10 -14.93 -40.59 3.24
N THR A 11 -16.13 -40.19 2.88
CA THR A 11 -16.36 -39.11 1.91
C THR A 11 -17.25 -38.02 2.50
N SER A 12 -16.96 -36.77 2.15
CA SER A 12 -17.78 -35.60 2.48
C SER A 12 -17.54 -34.49 1.46
N PHE A 13 -18.60 -33.89 0.92
CA PHE A 13 -18.54 -32.81 -0.08
C PHE A 13 -17.50 -33.06 -1.20
N ASN A 14 -17.55 -34.24 -1.83
CA ASN A 14 -16.64 -34.69 -2.91
C ASN A 14 -15.16 -34.84 -2.50
N ASN A 15 -14.85 -34.79 -1.21
CA ASN A 15 -13.51 -35.05 -0.69
C ASN A 15 -13.49 -36.40 0.01
N GLU A 16 -12.48 -37.21 -0.33
CA GLU A 16 -12.20 -38.45 0.37
C GLU A 16 -11.21 -38.23 1.50
N TYR A 17 -11.39 -38.97 2.59
CA TYR A 17 -10.56 -38.95 3.77
C TYR A 17 -10.27 -40.38 4.22
N VAL A 18 -9.20 -40.56 4.99
CA VAL A 18 -8.90 -41.82 5.68
C VAL A 18 -8.74 -41.55 7.17
N VAL A 19 -9.29 -42.44 8.00
CA VAL A 19 -9.09 -42.41 9.45
C VAL A 19 -7.66 -42.80 9.76
N SER A 20 -6.89 -41.85 10.25
CA SER A 20 -5.50 -42.04 10.64
C SER A 20 -5.36 -42.47 12.09
N ALA A 21 -6.10 -41.87 13.01
CA ALA A 21 -6.04 -42.23 14.43
C ALA A 21 -7.42 -42.12 15.07
N VAL A 22 -7.64 -42.91 16.13
CA VAL A 22 -8.80 -42.82 17.00
C VAL A 22 -8.28 -42.40 18.37
N ASN A 23 -8.78 -41.28 18.90
CA ASN A 23 -8.37 -40.71 20.17
C ASN A 23 -9.56 -40.72 21.13
N LEU A 24 -9.30 -41.06 22.39
CA LEU A 24 -10.29 -41.02 23.47
C LEU A 24 -9.77 -40.08 24.56
N ALA A 25 -10.46 -38.96 24.79
CA ALA A 25 -10.14 -38.00 25.84
C ALA A 25 -11.43 -37.60 26.56
N ASP A 26 -11.43 -37.59 27.89
CA ASP A 26 -12.58 -37.24 28.74
C ASP A 26 -13.88 -37.97 28.37
N GLY A 27 -13.78 -39.25 28.01
CA GLY A 27 -14.91 -40.08 27.59
C GLY A 27 -15.50 -39.74 26.21
N LYS A 28 -14.85 -38.86 25.44
CA LYS A 28 -15.28 -38.47 24.07
C LYS A 28 -14.33 -39.05 23.03
N ILE A 29 -14.90 -39.66 22.00
CA ILE A 29 -14.16 -40.19 20.85
C ILE A 29 -13.96 -39.07 19.82
N SER A 30 -12.72 -38.95 19.34
CA SER A 30 -12.36 -38.14 18.18
C SER A 30 -11.46 -38.91 17.23
N TYR A 31 -11.49 -38.55 15.96
CA TYR A 31 -10.75 -39.20 14.89
C TYR A 31 -9.80 -38.18 14.27
N THR A 32 -8.57 -38.58 13.97
CA THR A 32 -7.71 -37.79 13.08
C THR A 32 -7.95 -38.29 11.67
N ILE A 33 -8.47 -37.44 10.81
CA ILE A 33 -8.67 -37.77 9.40
C ILE A 33 -7.62 -37.10 8.53
N LEU A 34 -7.17 -37.81 7.51
CA LEU A 34 -6.28 -37.29 6.47
C LEU A 34 -7.06 -37.22 5.17
N GLY A 35 -7.08 -36.06 4.50
CA GLY A 35 -7.65 -35.98 3.15
C GLY A 35 -6.86 -36.89 2.22
N LEU A 36 -7.51 -37.56 1.26
CA LEU A 36 -6.85 -38.31 0.18
C LEU A 36 -6.66 -37.42 -1.05
N ASN A 37 -7.66 -36.59 -1.37
CA ASN A 37 -7.65 -35.70 -2.53
C ASN A 37 -6.87 -34.40 -2.26
N ALA A 38 -6.76 -33.99 -1.00
CA ALA A 38 -5.99 -32.83 -0.56
C ALA A 38 -5.16 -33.18 0.68
N PRO A 39 -3.91 -32.66 0.81
CA PRO A 39 -3.09 -32.90 1.98
C PRO A 39 -3.58 -32.03 3.14
N THR A 40 -4.57 -32.55 3.84
CA THR A 40 -5.19 -31.96 5.02
C THR A 40 -5.15 -32.95 6.17
N CYS A 41 -4.98 -32.44 7.38
CA CYS A 41 -5.09 -33.18 8.63
C CYS A 41 -6.09 -32.42 9.49
N ALA A 42 -7.13 -33.11 9.98
CA ALA A 42 -8.13 -32.48 10.83
C ALA A 42 -8.59 -33.42 11.95
N PRO A 43 -8.87 -32.89 13.15
CA PRO A 43 -9.61 -33.61 14.16
C PRO A 43 -11.11 -33.64 13.78
N LEU A 44 -11.73 -34.81 13.93
CA LEU A 44 -13.14 -35.05 13.66
C LEU A 44 -13.78 -35.62 14.93
N LEU A 45 -14.73 -34.88 15.50
CA LEU A 45 -15.51 -35.38 16.63
C LEU A 45 -16.51 -36.45 16.17
N GLU A 46 -16.82 -37.42 17.04
CA GLU A 46 -17.84 -38.44 16.74
C GLU A 46 -19.19 -37.83 16.35
N THR A 47 -19.60 -36.73 16.99
CA THR A 47 -20.85 -36.03 16.66
C THR A 47 -20.88 -35.51 15.21
N SER A 48 -19.70 -35.20 14.64
CA SER A 48 -19.56 -34.69 13.28
C SER A 48 -19.60 -35.79 12.21
N LEU A 49 -19.57 -37.08 12.60
CA LEU A 49 -19.67 -38.20 11.65
C LEU A 49 -20.95 -38.17 10.80
N ARG A 50 -22.01 -37.52 11.28
CA ARG A 50 -23.26 -37.32 10.52
C ARG A 50 -23.08 -36.61 9.16
N PHE A 51 -21.95 -35.92 8.96
CA PHE A 51 -21.61 -35.22 7.72
C PHE A 51 -20.69 -36.03 6.79
N TYR A 52 -20.36 -37.26 7.18
CA TYR A 52 -19.43 -38.12 6.47
C TYR A 52 -20.13 -39.44 6.14
N GLN A 53 -19.82 -39.99 4.98
CA GLN A 53 -20.27 -41.33 4.58
C GLN A 53 -19.07 -42.26 4.54
N VAL A 54 -19.19 -43.42 5.18
CA VAL A 54 -18.17 -44.48 5.07
C VAL A 54 -18.26 -45.05 3.66
N ILE A 55 -17.12 -45.17 2.99
CA ILE A 55 -17.02 -45.76 1.65
C ILE A 55 -16.34 -47.12 1.73
N ASP A 56 -16.64 -48.01 0.78
CA ASP A 56 -16.04 -49.34 0.68
C ASP A 56 -14.61 -49.25 0.10
N LYS A 57 -13.76 -48.56 0.85
CA LYS A 57 -12.35 -48.34 0.57
C LYS A 57 -11.60 -48.31 1.89
N THR A 58 -10.54 -49.10 1.98
CA THR A 58 -9.66 -49.14 3.14
C THR A 58 -8.22 -48.98 2.67
N LEU A 59 -7.42 -48.26 3.45
CA LEU A 59 -5.97 -48.19 3.24
C LEU A 59 -5.29 -49.17 4.19
N SER A 60 -4.31 -49.88 3.66
CA SER A 60 -3.35 -50.64 4.46
C SER A 60 -2.53 -49.71 5.37
N LEU A 61 -1.88 -50.30 6.38
CA LEU A 61 -1.02 -49.54 7.29
C LEU A 61 0.14 -48.84 6.56
N ASP A 62 0.68 -49.45 5.51
CA ASP A 62 1.79 -48.87 4.75
C ASP A 62 1.32 -47.71 3.86
N GLU A 63 0.15 -47.84 3.21
CA GLU A 63 -0.48 -46.72 2.48
C GLU A 63 -0.84 -45.57 3.42
N LEU A 64 -1.33 -45.87 4.62
CA LEU A 64 -1.64 -44.86 5.63
C LEU A 64 -0.37 -44.16 6.15
N ARG A 65 0.73 -44.90 6.36
CA ARG A 65 2.04 -44.32 6.73
C ARG A 65 2.56 -43.40 5.63
N ALA A 66 2.54 -43.85 4.37
CA ALA A 66 2.92 -43.02 3.23
C ALA A 66 2.05 -41.76 3.15
N ARG A 67 0.74 -41.89 3.37
CA ARG A 67 -0.16 -40.74 3.37
C ARG A 67 0.15 -39.75 4.49
N ARG A 68 0.43 -40.22 5.72
CA ARG A 68 0.87 -39.37 6.83
C ARG A 68 2.13 -38.59 6.49
N GLN A 69 3.14 -39.23 5.90
CA GLN A 69 4.37 -38.56 5.48
C GLN A 69 4.10 -37.45 4.46
N VAL A 70 3.25 -37.72 3.46
CA VAL A 70 2.86 -36.70 2.46
C VAL A 70 2.15 -35.52 3.13
N VAL A 71 1.13 -35.78 3.97
CA VAL A 71 0.38 -34.71 4.65
C VAL A 71 1.29 -33.89 5.57
N GLN A 72 2.17 -34.55 6.34
CA GLN A 72 3.12 -33.89 7.22
C GLN A 72 4.05 -32.98 6.42
N SER A 73 4.71 -33.51 5.38
CA SER A 73 5.65 -32.72 4.57
C SER A 73 5.01 -31.48 3.93
N VAL A 74 3.77 -31.57 3.45
CA VAL A 74 3.06 -30.42 2.88
C VAL A 74 2.63 -29.43 3.96
N THR A 75 2.27 -29.92 5.15
CA THR A 75 1.93 -29.06 6.30
C THR A 75 3.16 -28.30 6.77
N ASP A 76 4.29 -28.99 6.95
CA ASP A 76 5.58 -28.40 7.32
C ASP A 76 6.03 -27.37 6.29
N GLN A 77 5.89 -27.65 4.99
CA GLN A 77 6.21 -26.69 3.93
C GLN A 77 5.32 -25.44 3.98
N ARG A 78 4.02 -25.60 4.25
CA ARG A 78 3.08 -24.48 4.39
C ARG A 78 3.41 -23.63 5.61
N GLU A 79 3.67 -24.27 6.74
CA GLU A 79 4.06 -23.61 7.99
C GLU A 79 5.40 -22.90 7.83
N ALA A 80 6.41 -23.55 7.25
CA ALA A 80 7.70 -22.94 6.95
C ALA A 80 7.57 -21.75 6.00
N ARG A 81 6.73 -21.84 4.96
CA ARG A 81 6.46 -20.71 4.05
C ARG A 81 5.75 -19.56 4.78
N HIS A 82 4.80 -19.87 5.65
CA HIS A 82 4.11 -18.86 6.45
C HIS A 82 5.08 -18.18 7.41
N GLN A 83 5.88 -18.95 8.13
CA GLN A 83 6.90 -18.45 9.05
C GLN A 83 7.93 -17.59 8.30
N ALA A 84 8.47 -18.08 7.19
CA ALA A 84 9.41 -17.32 6.37
C ALA A 84 8.81 -15.99 5.85
N LYS A 85 7.51 -15.97 5.54
CA LYS A 85 6.81 -14.74 5.15
C LYS A 85 6.67 -13.77 6.32
N GLU A 86 6.36 -14.27 7.51
CA GLU A 86 6.26 -13.47 8.73
C GLU A 86 7.63 -12.93 9.17
N ASP A 87 8.68 -13.74 9.13
CA ASP A 87 10.05 -13.34 9.42
C ASP A 87 10.52 -12.27 8.42
N ALA A 88 10.25 -12.46 7.13
CA ALA A 88 10.54 -11.46 6.10
C ALA A 88 9.77 -10.15 6.35
N ARG A 89 8.51 -10.24 6.83
CA ARG A 89 7.69 -9.08 7.18
C ARG A 89 8.27 -8.32 8.37
N GLN A 90 8.69 -9.03 9.42
CA GLN A 90 9.33 -8.44 10.61
C GLN A 90 10.66 -7.79 10.24
N LEU A 91 11.53 -8.49 9.50
CA LEU A 91 12.81 -7.97 9.04
C LEU A 91 12.64 -6.69 8.20
N ALA A 92 11.62 -6.63 7.34
CA ALA A 92 11.32 -5.41 6.56
C ALA A 92 10.88 -4.24 7.46
N ASN A 93 10.11 -4.51 8.52
CA ASN A 93 9.70 -3.47 9.47
C ASN A 93 10.89 -2.98 10.29
N GLU A 94 11.77 -3.88 10.73
CA GLU A 94 13.00 -3.55 11.47
C GLU A 94 13.95 -2.71 10.61
N ARG A 95 14.16 -3.09 9.35
CA ARG A 95 14.95 -2.30 8.39
C ARG A 95 14.41 -0.89 8.22
N ALA A 96 13.09 -0.73 8.08
CA ALA A 96 12.47 0.60 7.99
C ALA A 96 12.66 1.40 9.29
N SER A 97 12.63 0.73 10.44
CA SER A 97 12.81 1.35 11.76
C SER A 97 14.26 1.75 12.05
N ALA A 98 15.22 1.04 11.45
CA ALA A 98 16.65 1.31 11.56
C ALA A 98 17.14 2.43 10.63
N ASP A 99 16.31 2.86 9.66
CA ASP A 99 16.65 3.92 8.73
C ASP A 99 16.71 5.29 9.44
N PRO A 100 17.86 5.99 9.44
CA PRO A 100 18.02 7.28 10.07
C PRO A 100 17.09 8.38 9.53
N GLU A 101 16.63 8.29 8.27
CA GLU A 101 15.69 9.27 7.72
C GLU A 101 14.34 9.25 8.44
N ASN A 102 13.97 8.09 8.98
CA ASN A 102 12.70 7.87 9.67
C ASN A 102 12.80 8.20 11.17
N ALA A 103 13.97 8.65 11.64
CA ALA A 103 14.15 9.05 13.03
C ALA A 103 13.22 10.21 13.40
N GLY A 104 12.48 10.04 14.50
CA GLY A 104 11.51 11.02 15.00
C GLY A 104 10.11 10.90 14.41
N LEU A 105 9.87 9.94 13.51
CA LEU A 105 8.51 9.61 13.07
C LEU A 105 7.75 8.82 14.13
N LEU A 106 6.44 9.04 14.18
CA LEU A 106 5.51 8.31 15.03
C LEU A 106 5.26 6.92 14.45
N THR A 107 5.02 5.94 15.32
CA THR A 107 4.73 4.57 14.91
C THR A 107 3.27 4.20 15.17
N THR A 108 2.87 3.03 14.69
CA THR A 108 1.54 2.44 14.93
C THR A 108 1.19 2.24 16.42
N ALA A 109 2.18 2.28 17.31
CA ALA A 109 1.95 2.31 18.76
C ALA A 109 1.29 3.61 19.24
N THR A 110 1.50 4.73 18.52
CA THR A 110 0.93 6.05 18.86
C THR A 110 -0.42 6.31 18.19
N GLU A 111 -0.62 5.78 16.99
CA GLU A 111 -1.86 5.94 16.21
C GLU A 111 -2.11 4.67 15.39
N SER A 112 -3.23 3.99 15.66
CA SER A 112 -3.57 2.74 14.97
C SER A 112 -4.13 2.95 13.57
N ASN A 113 -4.70 4.14 13.29
CA ASN A 113 -5.17 4.46 11.95
C ASN A 113 -3.99 4.90 11.06
N THR A 114 -3.63 4.04 10.10
CA THR A 114 -2.46 4.22 9.22
C THR A 114 -2.49 5.53 8.44
N THR A 115 -3.65 5.92 7.89
CA THR A 115 -3.80 7.20 7.16
C THR A 115 -3.58 8.40 8.07
N LYS A 116 -4.13 8.39 9.30
CA LYS A 116 -3.92 9.46 10.28
C LYS A 116 -2.46 9.52 10.74
N LEU A 117 -1.83 8.37 10.90
CA LEU A 117 -0.42 8.26 11.26
C LEU A 117 0.47 8.84 10.16
N ALA A 118 0.24 8.45 8.90
CA ALA A 118 0.92 9.00 7.73
C ALA A 118 0.77 10.52 7.66
N ALA A 119 -0.44 11.05 7.86
CA ALA A 119 -0.67 12.49 7.88
C ALA A 119 0.13 13.22 8.99
N LYS A 120 0.27 12.62 10.17
CA LYS A 120 1.11 13.18 11.26
C LYS A 120 2.59 13.16 10.86
N ASN A 121 3.06 12.04 10.32
CA ASN A 121 4.46 11.87 9.90
C ASN A 121 4.86 12.75 8.72
N ILE A 122 3.98 12.93 7.73
CA ILE A 122 4.16 13.90 6.64
C ILE A 122 4.39 15.31 7.19
N ARG A 123 3.59 15.74 8.17
CA ARG A 123 3.79 17.07 8.80
C ARG A 123 5.14 17.20 9.50
N ILE A 124 5.62 16.13 10.14
CA ILE A 124 6.93 16.10 10.81
C ILE A 124 8.05 16.27 9.77
N LEU A 125 8.02 15.47 8.69
CA LEU A 125 9.04 15.55 7.65
C LEU A 125 9.03 16.90 6.92
N LEU A 126 7.85 17.37 6.50
CA LEU A 126 7.77 18.64 5.78
C LEU A 126 8.26 19.82 6.63
N LYS A 127 7.98 19.82 7.94
CA LYS A 127 8.50 20.83 8.87
C LYS A 127 10.02 20.73 9.04
N LYS A 128 10.59 19.52 9.01
CA LYS A 128 12.04 19.28 9.10
C LYS A 128 12.77 19.75 7.84
N HIS A 129 12.24 19.44 6.67
CA HIS A 129 12.88 19.75 5.38
C HIS A 129 12.62 21.19 4.90
N PHE A 130 11.47 21.77 5.21
CA PHE A 130 11.07 23.12 4.78
C PHE A 130 10.63 23.97 5.98
N PRO A 131 11.56 24.33 6.87
CA PRO A 131 11.26 25.19 7.99
C PRO A 131 10.74 26.54 7.48
N GLY A 132 9.68 27.07 8.11
CA GLY A 132 9.06 28.35 7.74
C GLY A 132 7.89 28.25 6.75
N VAL A 133 7.75 27.14 6.03
CA VAL A 133 6.60 26.93 5.12
C VAL A 133 5.42 26.32 5.85
N LYS A 134 4.23 26.90 5.67
CA LYS A 134 2.99 26.41 6.26
C LYS A 134 2.32 25.39 5.35
N PHE A 135 2.43 24.11 5.72
CA PHE A 135 1.71 23.02 5.05
C PHE A 135 0.34 22.74 5.67
N SER A 136 -0.64 22.51 4.81
CA SER A 136 -1.95 21.95 5.15
C SER A 136 -1.99 20.49 4.70
N VAL A 137 -1.94 19.57 5.65
CA VAL A 137 -2.16 18.14 5.38
C VAL A 137 -3.57 17.81 5.87
N ARG A 138 -4.44 17.36 4.96
CA ARG A 138 -5.86 17.08 5.22
C ARG A 138 -6.25 15.73 4.67
N MET A 139 -7.02 15.01 5.47
CA MET A 139 -7.72 13.81 5.04
C MET A 139 -9.11 14.25 4.57
N ARG A 140 -9.43 14.07 3.29
CA ARG A 140 -10.81 14.32 2.80
C ARG A 140 -11.67 13.06 2.93
N ASP A 141 -11.06 11.90 2.68
CA ASP A 141 -11.67 10.58 2.75
C ASP A 141 -10.78 9.61 3.51
N TYR A 142 -11.29 8.43 3.86
CA TYR A 142 -10.55 7.43 4.65
C TYR A 142 -9.23 6.96 4.03
N ASN A 143 -9.11 7.07 2.70
CA ASN A 143 -8.00 6.54 1.91
C ASN A 143 -7.25 7.61 1.10
N ALA A 144 -7.48 8.90 1.37
CA ALA A 144 -6.88 9.99 0.60
C ALA A 144 -6.35 11.12 1.48
N LEU A 145 -5.09 11.51 1.23
CA LEU A 145 -4.44 12.65 1.85
C LEU A 145 -4.13 13.73 0.82
N TYR A 146 -4.39 14.98 1.21
CA TYR A 146 -4.12 16.17 0.42
C TYR A 146 -3.12 17.03 1.18
N VAL A 147 -1.97 17.27 0.56
CA VAL A 147 -0.91 18.16 1.04
C VAL A 147 -0.96 19.42 0.19
N SER A 148 -1.23 20.56 0.82
CA SER A 148 -1.21 21.85 0.13
C SER A 148 -0.40 22.93 0.85
N TRP A 149 0.20 23.82 0.08
CA TRP A 149 0.97 24.97 0.56
C TRP A 149 0.99 26.07 -0.51
N THR A 150 1.49 27.25 -0.14
CA THR A 150 1.57 28.42 -1.00
C THR A 150 3.02 28.82 -1.23
N ASP A 151 3.40 29.10 -2.48
CA ASP A 151 4.77 29.36 -2.91
C ASP A 151 5.74 28.31 -2.36
N GLY A 152 6.62 28.61 -1.40
CA GLY A 152 7.47 27.60 -0.73
C GLY A 152 8.26 26.69 -1.70
N PRO A 153 8.55 25.41 -1.33
CA PRO A 153 9.24 24.47 -2.21
C PRO A 153 8.45 24.13 -3.48
N THR A 154 9.14 23.63 -4.48
CA THR A 154 8.50 23.07 -5.68
C THR A 154 7.65 21.86 -5.32
N LYS A 155 6.69 21.54 -6.19
CA LYS A 155 5.80 20.38 -5.99
C LYS A 155 6.61 19.09 -5.94
N GLU A 156 7.57 18.97 -6.85
CA GLU A 156 8.47 17.84 -6.99
C GLU A 156 9.33 17.63 -5.74
N ALA A 157 9.79 18.71 -5.10
CA ALA A 157 10.58 18.63 -3.87
C ALA A 157 9.75 18.13 -2.67
N VAL A 158 8.45 18.46 -2.64
CA VAL A 158 7.52 17.95 -1.61
C VAL A 158 7.18 16.49 -1.87
N GLU A 159 6.85 16.13 -3.12
CA GLU A 159 6.56 14.76 -3.54
C GLU A 159 7.73 13.82 -3.24
N ALA A 160 8.98 14.24 -3.51
CA ALA A 160 10.17 13.47 -3.16
C ALA A 160 10.26 13.06 -1.67
N ILE A 161 9.62 13.81 -0.76
CA ILE A 161 9.54 13.49 0.66
C ILE A 161 8.30 12.68 1.00
N THR A 162 7.16 12.98 0.38
CA THR A 162 5.86 12.45 0.78
C THR A 162 5.45 11.18 0.05
N ASP A 163 5.96 10.91 -1.15
CA ASP A 163 5.55 9.77 -1.99
C ASP A 163 5.84 8.43 -1.32
N LYS A 164 6.82 8.36 -0.41
CA LYS A 164 7.11 7.15 0.39
C LYS A 164 5.94 6.70 1.28
N PHE A 165 4.91 7.51 1.47
CA PHE A 165 3.69 7.17 2.21
C PHE A 165 2.56 6.63 1.31
N GLU A 166 2.68 6.68 -0.01
CA GLU A 166 1.67 6.14 -0.91
C GLU A 166 1.79 4.62 -1.05
N GLU A 167 0.69 3.92 -0.77
CA GLU A 167 0.67 2.46 -0.61
C GLU A 167 0.61 1.68 -1.93
N GLY A 168 0.69 2.34 -3.08
CA GLY A 168 0.46 1.72 -4.38
C GLY A 168 0.19 2.71 -5.50
N SER A 169 -0.30 2.20 -6.62
CA SER A 169 -0.56 3.00 -7.81
C SER A 169 -1.68 2.40 -8.66
N VAL A 170 -2.33 3.22 -9.49
CA VAL A 170 -3.35 2.75 -10.44
C VAL A 170 -2.68 2.22 -11.70
N ASN A 171 -2.99 0.98 -12.07
CA ASN A 171 -2.65 0.40 -13.36
C ASN A 171 -3.80 0.70 -14.34
N SER A 172 -3.63 1.73 -15.16
CA SER A 172 -4.66 2.19 -16.09
C SER A 172 -4.98 1.19 -17.21
N MET A 173 -4.09 0.24 -17.51
CA MET A 173 -4.32 -0.75 -18.56
C MET A 173 -5.31 -1.84 -18.11
N GLU A 174 -5.27 -2.18 -16.83
CA GLU A 174 -6.12 -3.22 -16.23
C GLU A 174 -7.29 -2.66 -15.41
N ASP A 175 -7.36 -1.33 -15.25
CA ASP A 175 -8.34 -0.62 -14.40
C ASP A 175 -8.37 -1.13 -12.95
N ILE A 176 -7.17 -1.40 -12.41
CA ILE A 176 -6.98 -1.88 -11.03
C ILE A 176 -6.03 -0.99 -10.24
N TYR A 177 -6.11 -1.10 -8.91
CA TYR A 177 -5.14 -0.50 -8.01
C TYR A 177 -4.20 -1.59 -7.48
N GLU A 178 -2.90 -1.39 -7.66
CA GLU A 178 -1.86 -2.30 -7.22
C GLU A 178 -1.25 -1.80 -5.90
N TYR A 179 -1.34 -2.62 -4.86
CA TYR A 179 -0.78 -2.32 -3.55
C TYR A 179 0.70 -2.72 -3.47
N ASN A 180 1.54 -1.79 -3.03
CA ASN A 180 2.98 -1.94 -2.80
C ASN A 180 3.35 -1.66 -1.33
N ILE A 181 2.62 -2.28 -0.39
CA ILE A 181 2.79 -2.05 1.06
C ILE A 181 4.10 -2.64 1.58
N THR A 182 5.06 -1.76 1.84
CA THR A 182 6.38 -2.08 2.41
C THR A 182 6.39 -2.11 3.95
N GLY A 183 7.55 -2.44 4.54
CA GLY A 183 7.76 -2.36 5.99
C GLY A 183 7.60 -0.95 6.56
N PHE A 184 7.95 0.07 5.76
CA PHE A 184 7.77 1.47 6.13
C PHE A 184 6.30 1.79 6.45
N HIS A 185 5.38 1.44 5.56
CA HIS A 185 3.94 1.67 5.73
C HIS A 185 3.38 1.00 6.98
N ARG A 186 3.83 -0.23 7.28
CA ARG A 186 3.39 -0.98 8.46
C ARG A 186 3.85 -0.36 9.78
N VAL A 187 4.99 0.35 9.77
CA VAL A 187 5.54 0.99 10.97
C VAL A 187 5.05 2.43 11.11
N TYR A 188 5.08 3.21 10.03
CA TYR A 188 4.90 4.67 10.01
C TYR A 188 3.59 5.13 9.35
N GLY A 189 2.74 4.19 8.93
CA GLY A 189 1.48 4.47 8.24
C GLY A 189 1.66 4.71 6.74
N GLY A 190 0.54 4.64 6.03
CA GLY A 190 0.46 4.87 4.60
C GLY A 190 -0.94 5.33 4.21
N VAL A 191 -1.10 5.71 2.95
CA VAL A 191 -2.38 6.08 2.36
C VAL A 191 -2.49 5.55 0.93
N LYS A 192 -3.70 5.20 0.49
CA LYS A 192 -3.95 4.74 -0.87
C LYS A 192 -3.71 5.83 -1.92
N TYR A 193 -4.15 7.06 -1.65
CA TYR A 193 -4.00 8.19 -2.56
C TYR A 193 -3.37 9.38 -1.84
N LEU A 194 -2.31 9.93 -2.41
CA LEU A 194 -1.63 11.11 -1.90
C LEU A 194 -1.57 12.19 -2.98
N PHE A 195 -2.05 13.39 -2.66
CA PHE A 195 -2.10 14.50 -3.61
C PHE A 195 -1.37 15.72 -3.07
N CYS A 196 -0.40 16.20 -3.84
CA CYS A 196 0.33 17.44 -3.58
C CYS A 196 -0.18 18.58 -4.48
N SER A 197 -0.55 19.71 -3.86
CA SER A 197 -1.02 20.91 -4.54
C SER A 197 -0.31 22.15 -4.04
N ARG A 198 0.31 22.89 -4.95
CA ARG A 198 1.01 24.14 -4.68
C ARG A 198 0.21 25.30 -5.25
N ASP A 199 -0.24 26.20 -4.38
CA ASP A 199 -0.87 27.47 -4.77
C ASP A 199 0.22 28.51 -5.03
N LEU A 200 0.09 29.30 -6.08
CA LEU A 200 1.07 30.30 -6.49
C LEU A 200 0.52 31.70 -6.25
N THR A 201 1.28 32.55 -5.56
CA THR A 201 0.87 33.93 -5.34
C THR A 201 1.04 34.79 -6.59
N ASP A 202 0.28 35.89 -6.63
CA ASP A 202 0.38 36.92 -7.65
C ASP A 202 1.82 37.46 -7.81
N ALA A 203 2.55 37.58 -6.70
CA ALA A 203 3.95 38.01 -6.71
C ALA A 203 4.87 37.01 -7.43
N LEU A 204 4.66 35.71 -7.20
CA LEU A 204 5.43 34.66 -7.87
C LEU A 204 5.08 34.55 -9.36
N ILE A 205 3.82 34.77 -9.72
CA ILE A 205 3.39 34.85 -11.12
C ILE A 205 4.04 36.06 -11.83
N ALA A 206 4.04 37.23 -11.20
CA ALA A 206 4.70 38.41 -11.75
C ALA A 206 6.21 38.19 -11.94
N GLU A 207 6.88 37.59 -10.94
CA GLU A 207 8.29 37.20 -11.04
C GLU A 207 8.54 36.22 -12.19
N SER A 208 7.64 35.24 -12.38
CA SER A 208 7.71 34.29 -13.50
C SER A 208 7.62 34.98 -14.86
N ILE A 209 6.74 35.97 -15.01
CA ILE A 209 6.63 36.78 -16.23
C ILE A 209 7.96 37.51 -16.49
N ASP A 210 8.54 38.13 -15.48
CA ASP A 210 9.81 38.86 -15.62
C ASP A 210 10.99 37.92 -15.95
N LEU A 211 11.01 36.71 -15.38
CA LEU A 211 12.00 35.69 -15.71
C LEU A 211 11.87 35.24 -17.17
N LEU A 212 10.64 34.96 -17.64
CA LEU A 212 10.40 34.59 -19.03
C LEU A 212 10.77 35.74 -19.98
N ARG A 213 10.47 37.00 -19.61
CA ARG A 213 10.87 38.16 -20.41
C ARG A 213 12.39 38.28 -20.51
N LYS A 214 13.13 37.97 -19.45
CA LYS A 214 14.61 37.93 -19.48
C LYS A 214 15.15 36.81 -20.36
N GLU A 215 14.49 35.64 -20.36
CA GLU A 215 14.93 34.46 -21.10
C GLU A 215 14.63 34.55 -22.61
N TYR A 216 13.42 34.97 -22.97
CA TYR A 216 12.94 34.96 -24.36
C TYR A 216 12.89 36.34 -25.02
N GLY A 217 13.19 37.40 -24.26
CA GLY A 217 13.18 38.79 -24.72
C GLY A 217 11.77 39.41 -24.85
N GLU A 218 11.74 40.73 -25.02
CA GLU A 218 10.50 41.51 -25.14
C GLU A 218 9.73 41.26 -26.44
N THR A 219 10.38 40.71 -27.48
CA THR A 219 9.68 40.31 -28.72
C THR A 219 8.75 39.13 -28.47
N THR A 220 9.22 38.15 -27.68
CA THR A 220 8.44 36.94 -27.37
C THR A 220 7.48 37.17 -26.21
N ILE A 221 7.90 37.96 -25.21
CA ILE A 221 7.13 38.30 -24.02
C ILE A 221 6.99 39.82 -23.94
N PRO A 222 6.05 40.42 -24.68
CA PRO A 222 5.93 41.87 -24.74
C PRO A 222 5.45 42.49 -23.42
N ALA A 223 5.55 43.81 -23.31
CA ALA A 223 5.21 44.55 -22.09
C ALA A 223 3.73 44.47 -21.69
N ASP A 224 2.84 44.11 -22.63
CA ASP A 224 1.41 43.90 -22.37
C ASP A 224 1.12 42.58 -21.63
N VAL A 225 2.10 41.66 -21.59
CA VAL A 225 2.07 40.46 -20.75
C VAL A 225 2.31 40.88 -19.30
N THR A 226 1.20 41.11 -18.60
CA THR A 226 1.18 41.57 -17.20
C THR A 226 0.43 40.57 -16.31
N LEU A 227 0.58 40.72 -15.00
CA LEU A 227 -0.18 39.93 -14.02
C LEU A 227 -1.70 40.08 -14.22
N GLU A 228 -2.19 41.30 -14.48
CA GLU A 228 -3.62 41.55 -14.74
C GLU A 228 -4.10 40.87 -16.03
N ALA A 229 -3.29 40.90 -17.09
CA ALA A 229 -3.59 40.17 -18.33
C ALA A 229 -3.65 38.65 -18.11
N TYR A 230 -2.75 38.11 -17.26
CA TYR A 230 -2.78 36.71 -16.88
C TYR A 230 -4.05 36.36 -16.09
N LYS A 231 -4.38 37.14 -15.04
CA LYS A 231 -5.52 36.89 -14.16
C LYS A 231 -6.88 37.04 -14.85
N SER A 232 -7.00 37.99 -15.77
CA SER A 232 -8.21 38.20 -16.57
C SER A 232 -8.41 37.15 -17.66
N GLY A 233 -7.39 36.30 -17.93
CA GLY A 233 -7.43 35.33 -19.02
C GLY A 233 -7.17 35.96 -20.40
N ALA A 234 -6.78 37.23 -20.49
CA ALA A 234 -6.49 37.92 -21.74
C ALA A 234 -5.31 37.29 -22.52
N LEU A 235 -4.49 36.46 -21.86
CA LEU A 235 -3.41 35.69 -22.48
C LEU A 235 -3.85 34.35 -23.09
N ALA A 236 -5.13 33.99 -22.97
CA ALA A 236 -5.65 32.75 -23.53
C ALA A 236 -5.45 32.70 -25.06
N GLY A 237 -4.93 31.58 -25.56
CA GLY A 237 -4.65 31.40 -26.99
C GLY A 237 -3.44 32.17 -27.54
N ARG A 238 -2.70 32.93 -26.71
CA ARG A 238 -1.45 33.59 -27.13
C ARG A 238 -0.24 32.69 -26.95
N GLY A 239 0.78 32.91 -27.77
CA GLY A 239 2.10 32.29 -27.61
C GLY A 239 2.16 30.79 -27.97
N HIS A 240 1.18 30.26 -28.73
CA HIS A 240 1.22 28.88 -29.22
C HIS A 240 2.25 28.64 -30.33
N ASP A 241 2.70 29.71 -30.97
CA ASP A 241 3.83 29.75 -31.89
C ASP A 241 5.18 29.51 -31.18
N CYS A 242 5.28 29.89 -29.91
CA CYS A 242 6.52 29.78 -29.12
C CYS A 242 6.45 28.73 -28.01
N PHE A 243 5.26 28.38 -27.52
CA PHE A 243 5.05 27.50 -26.38
C PHE A 243 3.98 26.45 -26.67
N THR A 244 4.30 25.17 -26.43
CA THR A 244 3.41 24.02 -26.70
C THR A 244 2.00 24.19 -26.15
N TRP A 245 1.88 24.72 -24.94
CA TRP A 245 0.61 24.88 -24.22
C TRP A 245 0.14 26.34 -24.16
N GLY A 246 0.79 27.24 -24.90
CA GLY A 246 0.53 28.67 -24.89
C GLY A 246 1.19 29.42 -23.72
N LEU A 247 1.16 30.75 -23.81
CA LEU A 247 1.87 31.66 -22.92
C LEU A 247 1.39 31.59 -21.47
N ALA A 248 0.08 31.55 -21.23
CA ALA A 248 -0.47 31.46 -19.88
C ALA A 248 -0.03 30.16 -19.17
N ALA A 249 -0.04 29.03 -19.88
CA ALA A 249 0.46 27.77 -19.35
C ALA A 249 1.96 27.85 -19.05
N GLN A 250 2.75 28.46 -19.95
CA GLN A 250 4.18 28.63 -19.75
C GLN A 250 4.50 29.47 -18.50
N ILE A 251 3.78 30.57 -18.27
CA ILE A 251 3.92 31.41 -17.07
C ILE A 251 3.69 30.58 -15.80
N ARG A 252 2.63 29.76 -15.79
CA ARG A 252 2.30 28.88 -14.66
C ARG A 252 3.37 27.80 -14.44
N ILE A 253 3.82 27.13 -15.51
CA ILE A 253 4.85 26.10 -15.47
C ILE A 253 6.15 26.68 -14.92
N ASN A 254 6.56 27.84 -15.43
CA ASN A 254 7.78 28.52 -14.97
C ASN A 254 7.66 28.94 -13.50
N ALA A 255 6.53 29.51 -13.08
CA ALA A 255 6.29 29.85 -11.69
C ALA A 255 6.34 28.62 -10.77
N GLY A 256 5.84 27.47 -11.24
CA GLY A 256 5.90 26.19 -10.52
C GLY A 256 7.33 25.67 -10.29
N LYS A 257 8.28 26.04 -11.16
CA LYS A 257 9.71 25.66 -11.05
C LYS A 257 10.50 26.55 -10.10
N VAL A 258 10.01 27.76 -9.79
CA VAL A 258 10.71 28.68 -8.89
C VAL A 258 10.57 28.16 -7.45
N ASP A 259 11.70 27.82 -6.84
CA ASP A 259 11.76 27.40 -5.43
C ASP A 259 11.81 28.63 -4.52
N LYS A 260 10.91 28.68 -3.53
CA LYS A 260 10.81 29.71 -2.49
C LYS A 260 10.98 29.14 -1.08
N SER A 261 11.57 27.95 -0.95
CA SER A 261 11.83 27.27 0.33
C SER A 261 12.85 27.98 1.24
N SER A 262 13.69 28.86 0.68
CA SER A 262 14.81 29.51 1.38
C SER A 262 14.59 30.98 1.75
N ARG A 263 13.36 31.50 1.65
CA ARG A 263 13.03 32.90 2.01
C ARG A 263 12.36 33.01 3.37
#